data_AF-A0A256IBA5-F1
#
_entry.id   AF-A0A256IBA5-F1
#
_cell.length_a   1.000
_cell.length_b   1.000
_cell.length_c   1.000
_cell.angle_alpha   90.00
_cell.angle_beta   90.00
_cell.angle_gamma   90.00
#
_symmetry.space_group_name_H-M   'P 1'
#
loop_
_entity.id
_entity.type
_entity.pdbx_description
1 polymer ?
#
loop_
_entity_poly.entity_id
_entity_poly.type
_entity_poly.pdbx_seq_one_letter_code
_entity_poly.pdbx_strand_id
1 'polypeptide(L)' 'MDFSLQHAVFLVLGGVLPAAAYIASRAEYVVAVTFVNVVLIWASLRVATGGSLRPGGDDDRLEPSDVEEA' A
#
# COMPACT_ATOMS: atom_id res chain seq x y z
N MET A 1 9.25 -47.72 8.31
CA MET A 1 9.37 -46.62 9.29
C MET A 1 7.97 -46.09 9.49
N ASP A 2 7.34 -46.42 10.62
CA ASP A 2 6.02 -45.89 10.95
C ASP A 2 6.20 -44.43 11.37
N PHE A 3 6.16 -43.53 10.39
CA PHE A 3 6.23 -42.10 10.62
C PHE A 3 4.93 -41.66 11.28
N SER A 4 4.95 -41.52 12.61
CA SER A 4 3.80 -41.02 13.35
C SER A 4 3.43 -39.62 12.85
N LEU A 5 2.13 -39.37 12.71
CA LEU A 5 1.60 -38.07 12.29
C LEU A 5 2.15 -36.93 13.14
N GLN A 6 2.40 -37.18 14.43
CA GLN A 6 3.00 -36.22 15.36
C GLN A 6 4.44 -35.85 14.96
N HIS A 7 5.24 -36.83 14.53
CA HIS A 7 6.61 -36.58 14.04
C HIS A 7 6.60 -35.83 12.71
N ALA A 8 5.65 -36.13 11.81
CA ALA A 8 5.49 -35.38 10.57
C ALA A 8 5.10 -33.93 10.85
N VAL A 9 4.19 -33.68 11.78
CA VAL A 9 3.80 -32.32 12.20
C VAL A 9 4.98 -31.59 12.84
N PHE A 10 5.73 -32.22 13.75
CA PHE A 10 6.91 -31.61 14.35
C PHE A 10 8.01 -31.30 13.34
N LEU A 11 8.18 -32.14 12.32
CA LEU A 11 9.11 -31.93 11.23
C LEU A 11 8.71 -30.70 10.39
N VAL A 12 7.42 -30.61 10.03
CA VAL A 12 6.89 -29.44 9.31
C VAL A 12 7.02 -28.18 10.15
N LEU A 13 6.66 -28.24 11.43
CA LEU A 13 6.75 -27.11 12.35
C LEU A 13 8.20 -26.66 12.54
N GLY A 14 9.13 -27.62 12.64
CA GLY A 14 10.57 -27.38 12.73
C GLY A 14 11.16 -26.68 11.51
N GLY A 15 10.57 -26.83 10.33
CA GLY A 15 10.96 -26.09 9.12
C GLY A 15 10.23 -24.75 8.94
N VAL A 16 8.93 -24.71 9.27
CA VAL A 16 8.08 -23.53 9.06
C VAL A 16 8.38 -22.43 10.08
N LEU A 17 8.63 -22.75 11.35
CA LEU A 17 8.92 -21.75 12.38
C LEU A 17 10.19 -20.93 12.09
N PRO A 18 11.35 -21.53 11.73
CA PRO A 18 12.54 -20.79 11.35
C PRO A 18 12.34 -19.95 10.08
N ALA A 19 11.63 -20.48 9.08
CA ALA A 19 11.32 -19.74 7.87
C ALA A 19 10.43 -18.52 8.15
N ALA A 20 9.41 -18.69 8.99
CA ALA A 20 8.54 -17.61 9.44
C ALA A 20 9.33 -16.55 10.24
N ALA A 21 10.21 -16.96 11.15
CA ALA A 21 11.08 -16.05 11.89
C ALA A 21 12.04 -15.28 10.96
N TYR A 22 12.61 -15.96 9.96
CA TYR A 22 13.46 -15.33 8.95
C TYR A 22 12.68 -14.30 8.12
N ILE A 23 11.48 -14.63 7.66
CA ILE A 23 10.62 -13.68 6.92
C ILE A 23 10.20 -12.51 7.82
N ALA A 24 9.86 -12.77 9.08
CA ALA A 24 9.53 -11.72 10.05
C ALA A 24 10.73 -10.79 10.30
N SER A 25 11.96 -11.31 10.32
CA SER A 25 13.19 -10.47 10.40
C SER A 25 13.44 -9.63 9.14
N ARG A 26 12.84 -10.01 8.01
CA ARG A 26 12.85 -9.30 6.73
C ARG A 26 11.56 -8.53 6.49
N ALA A 27 10.67 -8.44 7.49
CA ALA A 27 9.40 -7.76 7.37
C ALA A 27 9.57 -6.29 6.97
N GLU A 28 10.69 -5.67 7.32
CA GLU A 28 11.07 -4.33 6.84
C GLU A 28 11.00 -4.20 5.31
N TYR A 29 11.49 -5.19 4.55
CA TYR A 29 11.44 -5.16 3.10
C TYR A 29 10.03 -5.37 2.56
N VAL A 30 9.26 -6.28 3.17
CA VAL A 30 7.87 -6.53 2.77
C VAL A 30 7.02 -5.28 3.02
N VAL A 31 7.17 -4.68 4.20
CA VAL A 31 6.50 -3.44 4.58
C VAL A 31 6.91 -2.31 3.66
N ALA A 32 8.19 -2.15 3.33
CA ALA A 32 8.66 -1.14 2.40
C ALA A 32 8.04 -1.31 1.00
N VAL A 33 8.03 -2.53 0.46
CA VAL A 33 7.42 -2.83 -0.85
C VAL A 33 5.91 -2.60 -0.82
N THR A 34 5.20 -3.03 0.23
CA THR A 34 3.77 -2.77 0.40
C THR A 34 3.49 -1.28 0.51
N PHE A 35 4.27 -0.55 1.29
CA PHE A 35 4.14 0.89 1.44
C PHE A 35 4.34 1.60 0.10
N VAL A 36 5.37 1.25 -0.66
CA VAL A 36 5.58 1.75 -2.03
C VAL A 36 4.38 1.45 -2.91
N ASN A 37 3.82 0.23 -2.88
CA ASN A 37 2.63 -0.11 -3.66
C ASN A 37 1.41 0.75 -3.27
N VAL A 38 1.17 0.94 -1.97
CA VAL A 38 0.07 1.77 -1.49
C VAL A 38 0.24 3.22 -1.94
N VAL A 39 1.46 3.78 -1.84
CA VAL A 39 1.77 5.14 -2.31
C VAL A 39 1.57 5.27 -3.81
N LEU A 40 2.00 4.28 -4.60
CA LEU A 40 1.80 4.27 -6.05
C LEU A 40 0.31 4.22 -6.41
N ILE A 41 -0.46 3.32 -5.80
CA ILE A 41 -1.91 3.23 -6.03
C ILE A 41 -2.60 4.53 -5.65
N TRP A 42 -2.25 5.11 -4.49
CA TRP A 42 -2.79 6.39 -4.04
C TRP A 42 -2.47 7.51 -5.02
N ALA A 43 -1.22 7.61 -5.48
CA ALA A 43 -0.80 8.63 -6.45
C ALA A 43 -1.52 8.45 -7.79
N SER A 44 -1.62 7.22 -8.30
CA SER A 44 -2.37 6.91 -9.51
C SER A 44 -3.83 7.31 -9.38
N LEU A 45 -4.46 6.97 -8.26
CA LEU A 45 -5.87 7.28 -8.02
C LEU A 45 -6.08 8.80 -7.90
N ARG A 46 -5.17 9.51 -7.24
CA ARG A 46 -5.20 10.98 -7.11
C ARG A 46 -5.11 11.67 -8.46
N VAL A 47 -4.22 11.20 -9.34
CA VAL A 47 -4.09 11.70 -10.72
C VAL A 47 -5.38 11.42 -11.50
N ALA A 48 -5.90 10.20 -11.41
CA ALA A 48 -7.12 9.79 -12.12
C ALA A 48 -8.38 10.55 -11.64
N THR A 49 -8.45 10.94 -10.38
CA THR A 49 -9.57 11.69 -9.79
C THR A 49 -9.45 13.21 -9.96
N GLY A 50 -8.46 13.70 -10.73
CA GLY A 50 -8.26 15.14 -10.91
C GLY A 50 -7.85 15.86 -9.61
N GLY A 51 -7.27 15.09 -8.68
CA GLY A 51 -6.89 15.55 -7.37
C GLY A 51 -5.70 16.51 -7.40
N SER A 52 -6.00 17.78 -7.59
CA SER A 52 -5.03 18.88 -7.58
C SER A 52 -4.12 18.87 -6.34
N LEU A 53 -2.80 18.76 -6.56
CA LEU A 53 -1.78 19.16 -5.59
C LEU A 53 -1.54 20.68 -5.74
N ARG A 54 -2.57 21.51 -5.61
CA ARG A 54 -2.37 22.97 -5.55
C ARG A 54 -2.23 23.35 -4.07
N PRO A 55 -1.03 23.75 -3.60
CA PRO A 55 -0.88 24.41 -2.32
C PRO A 55 -1.37 25.85 -2.53
N GLY A 56 -2.67 26.04 -2.43
CA GLY A 56 -3.31 27.33 -2.67
C GLY A 56 -4.80 27.08 -2.73
N GLY A 57 -5.50 27.69 -1.79
CA GLY A 57 -6.91 27.46 -1.49
C GLY A 57 -7.85 27.71 -2.65
N ASP A 58 -9.10 27.43 -2.32
CA ASP A 58 -10.31 27.59 -3.11
C ASP A 58 -10.38 28.84 -3.99
N ASP A 59 -11.25 28.67 -4.99
CA ASP A 59 -12.04 29.70 -5.64
C ASP A 59 -11.38 30.48 -6.79
N ASP A 60 -11.67 30.01 -8.01
CA ASP A 60 -12.02 30.91 -9.10
C ASP A 60 -12.95 30.14 -10.05
N ARG A 61 -14.16 29.88 -9.54
CA ARG A 61 -15.31 29.67 -10.40
C ARG A 61 -15.64 31.05 -10.97
N LEU A 62 -15.20 31.33 -12.20
CA LEU A 62 -15.54 32.56 -12.92
C LEU A 62 -17.07 32.69 -12.96
N GLU A 63 -17.62 33.54 -12.10
CA GLU A 63 -19.00 34.00 -12.14
C GLU A 63 -19.14 34.91 -13.37
N PRO A 64 -20.12 34.68 -14.26
CA PRO A 64 -20.23 35.36 -15.55
C PRO A 64 -20.85 36.77 -15.44
N SER A 65 -20.57 37.54 -14.39
CA SER A 65 -21.21 38.85 -14.16
C SER A 65 -20.47 40.07 -14.72
N ASP A 66 -19.25 39.92 -15.27
CA ASP A 66 -18.43 41.07 -15.66
C ASP A 66 -18.52 41.45 -17.16
N VAL A 67 -19.51 40.93 -17.91
CA VAL A 67 -19.63 41.18 -19.36
C VAL A 67 -20.64 42.30 -19.70
N GLU A 68 -21.23 42.97 -18.70
CA GLU A 68 -22.26 44.00 -18.93
C GLU A 68 -21.81 45.44 -18.62
N GLU A 69 -20.56 45.81 -18.89
CA GLU A 69 -20.21 47.24 -19.04
C GLU A 69 -18.91 47.46 -19.84
N ALA A 70 -19.04 47.66 -21.16
CA ALA A 70 -18.04 48.34 -22.00
C ALA A 70 -18.68 48.91 -23.27
#